data_AF-A0A914NPK6-F1
#
_entry.id   AF-A0A914NPK6-F1
#
_cell.length_a   1.000
_cell.length_b   1.000
_cell.length_c   1.000
_cell.angle_alpha   90.00
_cell.angle_beta   90.00
_cell.angle_gamma   90.00
#
_symmetry.space_group_name_H-M   'P 1'
#
loop_
_entity.id
_entity.type
_entity.pdbx_description
1 polymer ?
#
loop_
_entity_poly.entity_id
_entity_poly.type
_entity_poly.pdbx_seq_one_letter_code
_entity_poly.pdbx_strand_id
1 'polypeptide(L)'
;MSSVSSSFSRLRGTSLTVDEGEREEDEKKEMERREESDVSILEEIGRREGSMNARRNGQKHSSEIWNDLVITINVSGMRFQTYQSTLERFPHSMLGNPTKRRAFWNEQLNEYFLDRSRTCFESILHIYRTGGQVVRPVTVPVEMFIDELYFYQLKDDVWSHFCESEGCRIVKEEKKPLNPTQRKIWNLMEHPDSSFLARILASISVAVIIIIGEDIGGRPCVRPPIEL
;
A
#
# COMPACT_ATOMS: atom_id res chain seq x y z
N MET A 1 12.29 97.12 9.57
CA MET A 1 13.44 97.65 8.82
C MET A 1 13.87 96.60 7.82
N SER A 2 14.02 97.01 6.55
CA SER A 2 14.87 96.43 5.48
C SER A 2 14.73 94.93 5.13
N SER A 3 14.19 94.58 3.95
CA SER A 3 14.90 94.40 2.65
C SER A 3 15.15 92.88 2.43
N VAL A 4 15.09 92.19 1.27
CA VAL A 4 15.16 92.44 -0.18
C VAL A 4 14.58 91.15 -0.83
N SER A 5 13.80 91.18 -1.94
CA SER A 5 14.22 90.91 -3.35
C SER A 5 15.07 89.62 -3.53
N SER A 6 14.90 88.71 -4.50
CA SER A 6 14.50 88.83 -5.91
C SER A 6 14.37 87.43 -6.52
N SER A 7 13.31 87.22 -7.30
CA SER A 7 13.23 86.64 -8.66
C SER A 7 14.42 85.86 -9.24
N PHE A 8 14.14 84.78 -10.00
CA PHE A 8 14.11 84.80 -11.49
C PHE A 8 13.85 83.38 -12.04
N SER A 9 12.65 83.08 -12.55
CA SER A 9 12.21 83.09 -13.96
C SER A 9 12.81 82.03 -14.91
N ARG A 10 11.89 81.47 -15.73
CA ARG A 10 12.04 81.00 -17.13
C ARG A 10 12.56 79.57 -17.33
N LEU A 11 12.04 78.73 -18.24
CA LEU A 11 11.14 78.93 -19.39
C LEU A 11 10.75 77.56 -20.03
N ARG A 12 9.53 77.52 -20.60
CA ARG A 12 9.09 76.94 -21.90
C ARG A 12 9.26 75.45 -22.26
N GLY A 13 8.18 74.92 -22.85
CA GLY A 13 8.19 73.95 -23.97
C GLY A 13 7.21 72.79 -23.75
N THR A 14 5.92 72.89 -24.09
CA THR A 14 5.28 72.40 -25.34
C THR A 14 5.65 70.98 -25.78
N SER A 15 4.75 70.00 -25.61
CA SER A 15 4.44 68.97 -26.63
C SER A 15 3.23 68.10 -26.19
N LEU A 16 2.03 68.42 -26.68
CA LEU A 16 0.77 67.70 -26.43
C LEU A 16 0.54 66.64 -27.52
N THR A 17 1.23 65.50 -27.46
CA THR A 17 0.86 64.26 -28.19
C THR A 17 1.33 62.99 -27.48
N VAL A 18 1.71 63.08 -26.20
CA VAL A 18 2.28 61.96 -25.42
C VAL A 18 1.29 61.44 -24.36
N ASP A 19 0.30 62.25 -23.97
CA ASP A 19 -0.55 61.99 -22.78
C ASP A 19 -1.59 60.86 -22.94
N GLU A 20 -2.09 60.56 -24.14
CA GLU A 20 -3.16 59.54 -24.28
C GLU A 20 -2.61 58.11 -24.32
N GLY A 21 -1.43 57.89 -24.90
CA GLY A 21 -0.78 56.57 -24.94
C GLY A 21 -0.20 56.14 -23.59
N GLU A 22 0.29 57.09 -22.79
CA GLU A 22 0.79 56.81 -21.44
C GLU A 22 -0.35 56.42 -20.48
N ARG A 23 -1.55 56.98 -20.66
CA ARG A 23 -2.72 56.69 -19.81
C ARG A 23 -3.26 55.27 -19.98
N GLU A 24 -3.33 54.75 -21.21
CA GLU A 24 -3.78 53.38 -21.45
C GLU A 24 -2.75 52.33 -20.99
N GLU A 25 -1.46 52.65 -21.09
CA GLU A 25 -0.39 51.77 -20.62
C GLU A 25 -0.33 51.70 -19.09
N ASP A 26 -0.64 52.81 -18.42
CA ASP A 26 -0.75 52.88 -16.95
C ASP A 26 -1.97 52.10 -16.42
N GLU A 27 -3.12 52.18 -17.09
CA GLU A 27 -4.31 51.39 -16.72
C GLU A 27 -4.08 49.89 -16.88
N LYS A 28 -3.33 49.48 -17.93
CA LYS A 28 -2.98 48.08 -18.16
C LYS A 28 -2.00 47.54 -17.11
N LYS A 29 -0.98 48.32 -16.73
CA LYS A 29 -0.06 48.00 -15.64
C LYS A 29 -0.75 47.96 -14.27
N GLU A 30 -1.80 48.76 -14.07
CA GLU A 30 -2.60 48.71 -12.84
C GLU A 30 -3.49 47.46 -12.79
N MET A 31 -4.07 47.05 -13.92
CA MET A 31 -4.86 45.82 -14.03
C MET A 31 -4.01 44.56 -13.79
N GLU A 32 -2.83 44.49 -14.41
CA GLU A 32 -1.88 43.37 -14.20
C GLU A 32 -1.44 43.28 -12.72
N ARG A 33 -1.19 44.42 -12.05
CA ARG A 33 -0.87 44.44 -10.61
C ARG A 33 -2.01 43.93 -9.72
N ARG A 34 -3.27 44.20 -10.09
CA ARG A 34 -4.43 43.71 -9.34
C ARG A 34 -4.58 42.20 -9.49
N GLU A 35 -4.40 41.68 -10.70
CA GLU A 35 -4.44 40.23 -10.94
C GLU A 35 -3.30 39.50 -10.21
N GLU A 36 -2.09 40.04 -10.21
CA GLU A 36 -0.94 39.45 -9.50
C GLU A 36 -1.15 39.48 -7.97
N SER A 37 -1.76 40.54 -7.44
CA SER A 37 -2.16 40.64 -6.03
C SER A 37 -3.21 39.58 -5.69
N ASP A 38 -4.24 39.40 -6.52
CA ASP A 38 -5.31 38.43 -6.28
C ASP A 38 -4.78 36.98 -6.32
N VAL A 39 -3.86 36.68 -7.24
CA VAL A 39 -3.18 35.37 -7.30
C VAL A 39 -2.37 35.12 -6.02
N SER A 40 -1.64 36.12 -5.52
CA SER A 40 -0.86 35.98 -4.28
C SER A 40 -1.74 35.73 -3.05
N ILE A 41 -2.92 36.36 -2.98
CA ILE A 41 -3.89 36.18 -1.89
C ILE A 41 -4.47 34.76 -1.93
N LEU A 42 -4.81 34.26 -3.12
CA LEU A 42 -5.35 32.91 -3.29
C LEU A 42 -4.33 31.83 -2.93
N GLU A 43 -3.05 32.01 -3.30
CA GLU A 43 -1.99 31.10 -2.86
C GLU A 43 -1.80 31.11 -1.35
N GLU A 44 -1.89 32.27 -0.71
CA GLU A 44 -1.74 32.37 0.74
C GLU A 44 -2.92 31.74 1.50
N ILE A 45 -4.15 31.85 0.99
CA ILE A 45 -5.33 31.15 1.52
C ILE A 45 -5.12 29.63 1.40
N GLY A 46 -4.71 29.13 0.24
CA GLY A 46 -4.43 27.69 0.04
C GLY A 46 -3.34 27.17 0.99
N ARG A 47 -2.30 27.96 1.22
CA ARG A 47 -1.22 27.62 2.18
C ARG A 47 -1.71 27.58 3.62
N ARG A 48 -2.59 28.51 4.02
CA ARG A 48 -3.20 28.55 5.36
C ARG A 48 -4.18 27.40 5.58
N GLU A 49 -4.99 27.04 4.58
CA GLU A 49 -5.89 25.88 4.65
C GLU A 49 -5.12 24.56 4.77
N GLY A 50 -4.06 24.38 3.97
CA GLY A 50 -3.18 23.21 4.06
C GLY A 50 -2.53 23.08 5.45
N SER A 51 -2.07 24.18 6.03
CA SER A 51 -1.48 24.23 7.38
C SER A 51 -2.51 23.93 8.48
N MET A 52 -3.73 24.47 8.37
CA MET A 52 -4.81 24.19 9.34
C MET A 52 -5.27 22.74 9.29
N ASN A 53 -5.37 22.14 8.11
CA ASN A 53 -5.76 20.73 7.96
C ASN A 53 -4.67 19.77 8.49
N ALA A 54 -3.39 20.08 8.26
CA ALA A 54 -2.28 19.31 8.83
C ALA A 54 -2.27 19.37 10.37
N ARG A 55 -2.52 20.55 10.96
CA ARG A 55 -2.64 20.72 12.42
C ARG A 55 -3.86 19.99 12.99
N ARG A 56 -5.02 20.06 12.32
CA ARG A 56 -6.23 19.32 12.71
C ARG A 56 -6.01 17.80 12.72
N ASN A 57 -5.38 17.26 11.68
CA ASN A 57 -5.10 15.82 11.62
C ASN A 57 -4.06 15.39 12.67
N GLY A 58 -3.02 16.20 12.90
CA GLY A 58 -2.03 15.94 13.95
C GLY A 58 -2.61 15.99 15.36
N GLN A 59 -3.55 16.92 15.62
CA GLN A 59 -4.24 17.01 16.92
C GLN A 59 -5.27 15.89 17.11
N LYS A 60 -6.01 15.48 16.06
CA LYS A 60 -6.96 14.36 16.12
C LYS A 60 -6.27 13.05 16.53
N HIS A 61 -5.17 12.72 15.86
CA HIS A 61 -4.41 11.50 16.11
C HIS A 61 -3.76 11.51 17.51
N SER A 62 -3.34 12.68 18.01
CA SER A 62 -2.81 12.83 19.38
C SER A 62 -3.90 12.62 20.44
N SER A 63 -5.12 13.14 20.24
CA SER A 63 -6.22 13.01 21.21
C SER A 63 -6.83 11.60 21.30
N GLU A 64 -6.73 10.79 20.24
CA GLU A 64 -7.24 9.41 20.24
C GLU A 64 -6.35 8.44 21.04
N ILE A 65 -5.04 8.70 21.12
CA ILE A 65 -4.07 7.84 21.83
C ILE A 65 -4.31 7.81 23.34
N TRP A 66 -4.83 8.90 23.94
CA TRP A 66 -4.97 9.00 25.40
C TRP A 66 -6.25 8.37 25.98
N ASN A 67 -7.18 7.91 25.13
CA ASN A 67 -8.45 7.29 25.55
C ASN A 67 -8.65 5.87 24.97
N ASP A 68 -7.56 5.15 24.72
CA ASP A 68 -7.64 3.82 24.12
C ASP A 68 -8.20 2.79 25.13
N LEU A 69 -9.35 2.21 24.78
CA LEU A 69 -10.07 1.27 25.63
C LEU A 69 -9.31 -0.06 25.69
N VAL A 70 -9.08 -0.56 26.91
CA VAL A 70 -8.52 -1.90 27.12
C VAL A 70 -9.63 -2.94 26.99
N ILE A 71 -9.43 -3.89 26.09
CA ILE A 71 -10.33 -5.01 25.82
C ILE A 71 -9.72 -6.28 26.43
N THR A 72 -10.54 -7.03 27.18
CA THR A 72 -10.18 -8.35 27.70
C THR A 72 -10.76 -9.46 26.83
N ILE A 73 -9.90 -10.37 26.40
CA ILE A 73 -10.24 -11.54 25.59
C ILE A 73 -9.80 -12.80 26.35
N ASN A 74 -10.77 -13.59 26.76
CA ASN A 74 -10.58 -14.88 27.41
C ASN A 74 -10.60 -16.00 26.36
N VAL A 75 -9.47 -16.67 26.18
CA VAL A 75 -9.31 -17.81 25.26
C VAL A 75 -9.18 -19.08 26.08
N SER A 76 -10.22 -19.91 26.11
CA SER A 76 -10.27 -21.19 26.84
C SER A 76 -9.74 -21.09 28.29
N GLY A 77 -10.12 -20.01 28.99
CA GLY A 77 -9.73 -19.71 30.37
C GLY A 77 -8.51 -18.80 30.53
N MET A 78 -7.74 -18.54 29.47
CA MET A 78 -6.58 -17.64 29.50
C MET A 78 -6.97 -16.23 29.06
N ARG A 79 -6.78 -15.25 29.96
CA ARG A 79 -7.11 -13.85 29.70
C ARG A 79 -5.95 -13.11 29.04
N PHE A 80 -6.24 -12.52 27.90
CA PHE A 80 -5.38 -11.60 27.20
C PHE A 80 -5.99 -10.21 27.26
N GLN A 81 -5.14 -9.21 27.38
CA GLN A 81 -5.54 -7.81 27.35
C GLN A 81 -4.81 -7.10 26.21
N THR A 82 -5.55 -6.26 25.51
CA THR A 82 -5.03 -5.44 24.42
C THR A 82 -5.86 -4.18 24.28
N TYR A 83 -5.32 -3.23 23.54
CA TYR A 83 -6.04 -2.01 23.23
C TYR A 83 -7.03 -2.20 22.09
N GLN A 84 -8.10 -1.41 22.10
CA GLN A 84 -9.08 -1.38 21.03
C GLN A 84 -8.44 -0.94 19.71
N SER A 85 -7.57 0.08 19.74
CA SER A 85 -6.85 0.53 18.53
C SER A 85 -6.01 -0.58 17.89
N THR A 86 -5.50 -1.51 18.70
CA THR A 86 -4.68 -2.63 18.21
C THR A 86 -5.53 -3.60 17.38
N LEU A 87 -6.76 -3.86 17.82
CA LEU A 87 -7.70 -4.71 17.06
C LEU A 87 -8.22 -4.00 15.80
N GLU A 88 -8.41 -2.68 15.88
CA GLU A 88 -8.92 -1.85 14.78
C GLU A 88 -7.96 -1.75 13.58
N ARG A 89 -6.69 -2.12 13.75
CA ARG A 89 -5.73 -2.23 12.63
C ARG A 89 -6.19 -3.19 11.53
N PHE A 90 -6.98 -4.20 11.89
CA PHE A 90 -7.56 -5.17 10.95
C PHE A 90 -9.09 -5.14 11.03
N PRO A 91 -9.75 -4.12 10.47
CA PRO A 91 -11.19 -3.89 10.64
C PRO A 91 -12.06 -4.98 10.00
N HIS A 92 -11.51 -5.75 9.06
CA HIS A 92 -12.20 -6.85 8.39
C HIS A 92 -12.09 -8.18 9.16
N SER A 93 -11.14 -8.29 10.09
CA SER A 93 -10.94 -9.48 10.92
C SER A 93 -12.07 -9.70 11.93
N MET A 94 -12.14 -10.89 12.51
CA MET A 94 -13.16 -11.25 13.50
C MET A 94 -13.11 -10.34 14.74
N LEU A 95 -11.91 -10.07 15.28
CA LEU A 95 -11.73 -9.25 16.49
C LEU A 95 -11.67 -7.74 16.21
N GLY A 96 -11.25 -7.34 15.02
CA GLY A 96 -11.23 -5.93 14.63
C GLY A 96 -12.63 -5.39 14.30
N ASN A 97 -13.51 -6.24 13.77
CA ASN A 97 -14.87 -5.84 13.46
C ASN A 97 -15.78 -5.86 14.72
N PRO A 98 -16.34 -4.71 15.15
CA PRO A 98 -17.17 -4.64 16.35
C PRO A 98 -18.44 -5.50 16.27
N THR A 99 -19.00 -5.67 15.07
CA THR A 99 -20.21 -6.47 14.85
C THR A 99 -19.92 -7.96 14.95
N LYS A 100 -18.78 -8.42 14.38
CA LYS A 100 -18.40 -9.84 14.43
C LYS A 100 -18.01 -10.26 15.84
N ARG A 101 -17.18 -9.48 16.54
CA ARG A 101 -16.72 -9.83 17.90
C ARG A 101 -17.83 -9.83 18.94
N ARG A 102 -18.91 -9.06 18.73
CA ARG A 102 -20.06 -8.97 19.65
C ARG A 102 -20.69 -10.35 19.93
N ALA A 103 -20.65 -11.27 18.98
CA ALA A 103 -21.19 -12.63 19.15
C ALA A 103 -20.47 -13.42 20.27
N PHE A 104 -19.25 -13.02 20.64
CA PHE A 104 -18.43 -13.66 21.66
C PHE A 104 -18.41 -12.89 22.99
N TRP A 105 -19.22 -11.83 23.11
CA TRP A 105 -19.23 -10.99 24.30
C TRP A 105 -19.96 -11.68 25.46
N ASN A 106 -19.32 -11.71 26.64
CA ASN A 106 -19.94 -12.13 27.88
C ASN A 106 -20.19 -10.91 28.78
N GLU A 107 -21.46 -10.52 28.92
CA GLU A 107 -21.88 -9.35 29.70
C GLU A 107 -21.64 -9.50 31.20
N GLN A 108 -21.68 -10.72 31.75
CA GLN A 108 -21.48 -10.95 33.18
C GLN A 108 -20.03 -10.74 33.61
N LEU A 109 -19.10 -11.10 32.74
CA LEU A 109 -17.65 -11.03 33.01
C LEU A 109 -16.98 -9.83 32.34
N ASN A 110 -17.73 -9.08 31.51
CA ASN A 110 -17.22 -7.96 30.73
C ASN A 110 -15.97 -8.33 29.89
N GLU A 111 -15.99 -9.52 29.29
CA GLU A 111 -14.90 -10.06 28.48
C GLU A 111 -15.42 -10.81 27.24
N TYR A 112 -14.60 -10.89 26.20
CA TYR A 112 -14.88 -11.75 25.05
C TYR A 112 -14.42 -13.17 25.36
N PHE A 113 -15.29 -14.18 25.20
CA PHE A 113 -14.93 -15.58 25.43
C PHE A 113 -14.80 -16.35 24.12
N LEU A 114 -13.64 -16.98 23.92
CA LEU A 114 -13.30 -17.78 22.75
C LEU A 114 -12.91 -19.20 23.18
N ASP A 115 -13.67 -20.19 22.74
CA ASP A 115 -13.34 -21.61 22.92
C ASP A 115 -12.38 -22.09 21.82
N ARG A 116 -11.16 -21.54 21.83
CA ARG A 116 -10.12 -21.74 20.79
C ARG A 116 -8.77 -22.09 21.40
N SER A 117 -7.78 -22.36 20.54
CA SER A 117 -6.43 -22.71 20.98
C SER A 117 -5.69 -21.53 21.62
N ARG A 118 -5.34 -21.69 22.89
CA ARG A 118 -4.55 -20.72 23.68
C ARG A 118 -3.16 -20.47 23.11
N THR A 119 -2.50 -21.52 22.64
CA THR A 119 -1.13 -21.46 22.11
C THR A 119 -1.07 -20.69 20.80
N CYS A 120 -2.08 -20.83 19.94
CA CYS A 120 -2.17 -20.08 18.70
C CYS A 120 -2.48 -18.61 18.94
N PHE A 121 -3.31 -18.31 19.95
CA PHE A 121 -3.81 -16.95 20.15
C PHE A 121 -2.71 -15.93 20.46
N GLU A 122 -1.63 -16.34 21.13
CA GLU A 122 -0.49 -15.45 21.38
C GLU A 122 0.09 -14.89 20.07
N SER A 123 0.30 -15.75 19.08
CA SER A 123 0.74 -15.38 17.74
C SER A 123 -0.31 -14.57 16.98
N ILE A 124 -1.60 -14.93 17.11
CA ILE A 124 -2.69 -14.14 16.51
C ILE A 124 -2.69 -12.71 17.07
N LEU A 125 -2.56 -12.54 18.38
CA LEU A 125 -2.52 -11.22 19.00
C LEU A 125 -1.26 -10.44 18.57
N HIS A 126 -0.14 -11.13 18.38
CA HIS A 126 1.08 -10.53 17.87
C HIS A 126 0.92 -9.96 16.44
N ILE A 127 0.14 -10.61 15.58
CA ILE A 127 -0.21 -10.10 14.25
C ILE A 127 -0.88 -8.73 14.34
N TYR A 128 -1.86 -8.57 15.24
CA TYR A 128 -2.51 -7.28 15.47
C TYR A 128 -1.52 -6.21 15.96
N ARG A 129 -0.62 -6.56 16.88
CA ARG A 129 0.37 -5.62 17.45
C ARG A 129 1.39 -5.13 16.42
N THR A 130 1.87 -6.03 15.57
CA THR A 130 2.87 -5.73 14.54
C THR A 130 2.26 -5.16 13.27
N GLY A 131 0.95 -5.33 13.06
CA GLY A 131 0.29 -4.91 11.83
C GLY A 131 0.53 -5.87 10.67
N GLY A 132 0.76 -7.17 10.93
CA GLY A 132 0.73 -8.19 9.86
C GLY A 132 1.88 -9.20 9.88
N GLN A 133 2.82 -9.12 10.83
CA GLN A 133 3.89 -10.11 10.92
C GLN A 133 3.37 -11.41 11.52
N VAL A 134 3.53 -12.50 10.79
CA VAL A 134 3.08 -13.83 11.19
C VAL A 134 4.25 -14.66 11.69
N VAL A 135 4.20 -15.02 12.97
CA VAL A 135 5.15 -15.92 13.61
C VAL A 135 4.37 -17.07 14.22
N ARG A 136 4.42 -18.26 13.60
CA ARG A 136 3.77 -19.44 14.13
C ARG A 136 4.58 -20.01 15.31
N PRO A 137 3.93 -20.42 16.41
CA PRO A 137 4.63 -21.13 17.48
C PRO A 137 5.14 -22.48 16.97
N VAL A 138 6.41 -22.81 17.24
CA VAL A 138 7.04 -24.06 16.79
C VAL A 138 6.34 -25.33 17.32
N THR A 139 5.63 -25.21 18.44
CA THR A 139 4.89 -26.30 19.08
C THR A 139 3.56 -26.61 18.38
N VAL A 140 3.07 -25.71 17.52
CA VAL A 140 1.76 -25.80 16.87
C VAL A 140 1.96 -26.26 15.41
N PRO A 141 1.27 -27.33 14.96
CA PRO A 141 1.28 -27.74 13.56
C PRO A 141 0.80 -26.64 12.61
N VAL A 142 1.30 -26.64 11.37
CA VAL A 142 0.98 -25.62 10.35
C VAL A 142 -0.52 -25.56 10.08
N GLU A 143 -1.15 -26.72 9.91
CA GLU A 143 -2.57 -26.86 9.57
C GLU A 143 -3.46 -26.27 10.67
N MET A 144 -3.15 -26.58 11.94
CA MET A 144 -3.88 -26.03 13.09
C MET A 144 -3.78 -24.51 13.14
N PHE A 145 -2.61 -23.96 12.83
CA PHE A 145 -2.43 -22.51 12.82
C PHE A 145 -3.17 -21.84 11.65
N ILE A 146 -3.20 -22.47 10.48
CA ILE A 146 -3.99 -22.03 9.32
C ILE A 146 -5.49 -21.98 9.67
N ASP A 147 -6.01 -23.00 10.35
CA ASP A 147 -7.42 -23.03 10.78
C ASP A 147 -7.76 -21.87 11.72
N GLU A 148 -6.85 -21.52 12.62
CA GLU A 148 -7.02 -20.32 13.45
C GLU A 148 -6.98 -19.03 12.62
N LEU A 149 -6.05 -18.91 11.65
CA LEU A 149 -6.02 -17.74 10.75
C LEU A 149 -7.32 -17.55 9.95
N TYR A 150 -7.96 -18.66 9.54
CA TYR A 150 -9.28 -18.62 8.93
C TYR A 150 -10.37 -18.19 9.92
N PHE A 151 -10.38 -18.76 11.13
CA PHE A 151 -11.35 -18.41 12.17
C PHE A 151 -11.29 -16.91 12.52
N TYR A 152 -10.10 -16.37 12.73
CA TYR A 152 -9.89 -14.95 13.02
C TYR A 152 -10.05 -14.05 11.78
N GLN A 153 -10.22 -14.63 10.59
CA GLN A 153 -10.38 -13.92 9.32
C GLN A 153 -9.20 -12.98 9.05
N LEU A 154 -7.99 -13.44 9.36
CA LEU A 154 -6.74 -12.72 9.11
C LEU A 154 -6.01 -13.21 7.87
N LYS A 155 -6.44 -14.36 7.31
CA LYS A 155 -5.74 -15.04 6.24
C LYS A 155 -5.39 -14.10 5.09
N ASP A 156 -6.37 -13.41 4.49
CA ASP A 156 -6.14 -12.62 3.27
C ASP A 156 -5.12 -11.48 3.48
N ASP A 157 -5.09 -10.91 4.68
CA ASP A 157 -4.19 -9.81 5.03
C ASP A 157 -2.75 -10.28 5.28
N VAL A 158 -2.57 -11.51 5.78
CA VAL A 158 -1.27 -11.98 6.27
C VAL A 158 -0.69 -13.18 5.52
N TRP A 159 -1.45 -13.75 4.57
CA TRP A 159 -1.09 -14.96 3.84
C TRP A 159 0.27 -14.84 3.14
N SER A 160 0.54 -13.68 2.53
CA SER A 160 1.79 -13.44 1.82
C SER A 160 3.01 -13.59 2.74
N HIS A 161 2.98 -12.95 3.91
CA HIS A 161 4.07 -13.01 4.89
C HIS A 161 4.19 -14.39 5.53
N PHE A 162 3.07 -15.06 5.79
CA PHE A 162 3.07 -16.42 6.32
C PHE A 162 3.68 -17.42 5.34
N CYS A 163 3.35 -17.33 4.04
CA CYS A 163 3.92 -18.23 3.05
C CYS A 163 5.43 -18.01 2.86
N GLU A 164 5.89 -16.75 2.92
CA GLU A 164 7.31 -16.43 2.85
C GLU A 164 8.09 -17.03 4.03
N SER A 165 7.56 -16.94 5.26
CA SER A 165 8.24 -17.45 6.45
C SER A 165 8.25 -18.98 6.56
N GLU A 166 7.18 -19.65 6.13
CA GLU A 166 7.08 -21.12 6.15
C GLU A 166 7.72 -21.76 4.90
N GLY A 167 8.20 -20.98 3.94
CA GLY A 167 8.75 -21.48 2.68
C GLY A 167 7.68 -22.15 1.80
N CYS A 168 6.41 -21.82 2.00
CA CYS A 168 5.31 -22.32 1.20
C CYS A 168 5.45 -21.79 -0.23
N ARG A 169 5.63 -22.68 -1.21
CA ARG A 169 5.48 -22.32 -2.62
C ARG A 169 4.02 -21.90 -2.82
N ILE A 170 3.77 -20.59 -2.87
CA ILE A 170 2.44 -20.06 -3.21
C ILE A 170 2.10 -20.64 -4.59
N VAL A 171 1.29 -21.70 -4.61
CA VAL A 171 0.63 -22.15 -5.82
C VAL A 171 -0.43 -21.10 -6.06
N LYS A 172 -0.01 -20.00 -6.69
CA LYS A 172 -0.93 -19.01 -7.21
C LYS A 172 -1.84 -19.80 -8.13
N GLU A 173 -3.12 -19.91 -7.80
CA GLU A 173 -4.09 -20.48 -8.72
C GLU A 173 -4.02 -19.62 -9.98
N GLU A 174 -3.27 -20.09 -10.99
CA GLU A 174 -3.16 -19.38 -12.23
C GLU A 174 -4.57 -19.33 -12.82
N LYS A 175 -5.06 -18.11 -13.06
CA LYS A 175 -6.41 -17.90 -13.58
C LYS A 175 -6.51 -18.64 -14.91
N LYS A 176 -7.20 -19.79 -14.91
CA LYS A 176 -7.43 -20.59 -16.11
C LYS A 176 -8.06 -19.70 -17.18
N PRO A 177 -7.61 -19.79 -18.45
CA PRO A 177 -8.19 -18.99 -19.50
C PRO A 177 -9.70 -19.29 -19.60
N LEU A 178 -10.53 -18.24 -19.62
CA LEU A 178 -11.99 -18.36 -19.57
C LEU A 178 -12.56 -19.10 -20.80
N ASN A 179 -11.85 -19.09 -21.92
CA ASN A 179 -12.32 -19.71 -23.15
C ASN A 179 -12.17 -21.24 -23.11
N PRO A 180 -13.20 -22.00 -23.55
CA PRO A 180 -13.21 -23.46 -23.47
C PRO A 180 -12.11 -24.12 -24.33
N THR A 181 -11.73 -23.50 -25.45
CA THR A 181 -10.64 -23.97 -26.32
C THR A 181 -9.27 -23.69 -25.71
N GLN A 182 -9.06 -22.48 -25.16
CA GLN A 182 -7.81 -22.13 -24.47
C GLN A 182 -7.60 -22.99 -23.22
N ARG A 183 -8.67 -23.32 -22.48
CA ARG A 183 -8.59 -24.23 -21.33
C ARG A 183 -8.19 -25.66 -21.74
N LYS A 184 -8.65 -26.15 -22.90
CA LYS A 184 -8.22 -27.45 -23.44
C LYS A 184 -6.75 -27.44 -23.81
N ILE A 185 -6.27 -26.39 -24.47
CA ILE A 185 -4.85 -26.22 -24.83
C ILE A 185 -3.99 -26.08 -23.56
N TRP A 186 -4.44 -25.28 -22.60
CA TRP A 186 -3.81 -25.11 -21.30
C TRP A 186 -3.66 -26.44 -20.56
N ASN A 187 -4.75 -27.21 -20.44
CA ASN A 187 -4.73 -28.54 -19.82
C ASN A 187 -3.80 -29.52 -20.58
N LEU A 188 -3.70 -29.42 -21.90
CA LEU A 188 -2.83 -30.26 -22.73
C LEU A 188 -1.35 -30.02 -22.43
N MET A 189 -0.98 -28.77 -22.11
CA MET A 189 0.39 -28.36 -21.79
C MET A 189 0.77 -28.63 -20.33
N GLU A 190 -0.14 -28.38 -19.39
CA GLU A 190 0.12 -28.50 -17.96
C GLU A 190 0.12 -29.97 -17.48
N HIS A 191 -0.69 -30.82 -18.12
CA HIS A 191 -0.83 -32.23 -17.77
C HIS A 191 -0.61 -33.13 -19.00
N PRO A 192 0.62 -33.63 -19.23
CA PRO A 192 0.93 -34.48 -20.36
C PRO A 192 0.14 -35.80 -20.35
N ASP A 193 -0.36 -36.24 -19.20
CA ASP A 193 -1.14 -37.48 -19.04
C ASP A 193 -2.64 -37.32 -19.30
N SER A 194 -3.12 -36.10 -19.55
CA SER A 194 -4.55 -35.82 -19.70
C SER A 194 -5.16 -36.34 -21.01
N SER A 195 -4.35 -36.53 -22.05
CA SER A 195 -4.78 -36.97 -23.38
C SER A 195 -3.67 -37.71 -24.12
N PHE A 196 -4.04 -38.65 -24.99
CA PHE A 196 -3.08 -39.38 -25.83
C PHE A 196 -2.21 -38.43 -26.68
N LEU A 197 -2.79 -37.33 -27.21
CA LEU A 197 -2.04 -36.32 -27.96
C LEU A 197 -1.03 -35.57 -27.08
N ALA A 198 -1.39 -35.28 -25.83
CA ALA A 198 -0.49 -34.62 -24.87
C ALA A 198 0.72 -35.50 -24.54
N ARG A 199 0.51 -36.82 -24.40
CA ARG A 199 1.59 -37.79 -24.16
C ARG A 199 2.57 -37.84 -25.33
N ILE A 200 2.08 -37.79 -26.57
CA ILE A 200 2.92 -37.76 -27.77
C ILE A 200 3.74 -36.46 -27.80
N LEU A 201 3.10 -35.30 -27.60
CA LEU A 201 3.80 -34.00 -27.60
C LEU A 201 4.86 -33.92 -26.50
N ALA A 202 4.56 -34.41 -25.30
CA ALA A 202 5.51 -34.47 -24.19
C ALA A 202 6.70 -35.39 -24.50
N SER A 203 6.44 -36.56 -25.10
CA SER A 203 7.48 -37.51 -25.50
C SER A 203 8.41 -36.90 -26.56
N ILE A 204 7.86 -36.17 -27.54
CA ILE A 204 8.62 -35.46 -28.56
C ILE A 204 9.48 -34.36 -27.92
N SER A 205 8.94 -33.59 -26.98
CA SER A 205 9.68 -32.53 -26.27
C SER A 205 10.92 -33.08 -25.55
N VAL A 206 10.78 -34.21 -24.85
CA VAL A 206 11.91 -34.86 -24.16
C VAL A 206 12.94 -35.40 -25.17
N ALA A 207 12.49 -36.02 -26.27
CA ALA A 207 13.37 -36.52 -27.30
C ALA A 207 14.23 -35.41 -27.94
N VAL A 208 13.64 -34.23 -28.20
CA VAL A 208 14.36 -33.07 -28.73
C VAL A 208 15.43 -32.58 -27.76
N ILE A 209 15.12 -32.50 -26.45
CA ILE A 209 16.09 -32.12 -25.42
C ILE A 209 17.28 -33.08 -25.39
N ILE A 210 17.02 -34.40 -25.48
CA ILE A 210 18.07 -35.42 -25.48
C ILE A 210 18.94 -35.31 -26.74
N ILE A 211 18.33 -35.19 -27.93
CA ILE A 211 19.03 -35.08 -29.21
C ILE A 211 19.93 -33.83 -29.24
N ILE A 212 19.42 -32.69 -28.77
CA ILE A 212 20.20 -31.44 -28.71
C ILE A 212 21.33 -31.56 -27.67
N GLY A 213 21.07 -32.18 -26.52
CA GLY A 213 22.10 -32.39 -25.49
C GLY A 213 23.26 -33.27 -26.00
N GLU A 214 22.97 -34.25 -26.84
CA GLU A 214 23.95 -35.18 -27.40
C GLU A 214 24.84 -34.52 -28.47
N ASP A 215 24.30 -33.62 -29.32
CA ASP A 215 25.09 -32.90 -30.34
C ASP A 215 26.04 -31.83 -29.73
N ILE A 216 25.71 -31.29 -28.54
CA ILE A 216 26.55 -30.30 -27.85
C ILE A 216 27.70 -30.96 -27.09
N GLY A 217 27.53 -32.19 -26.57
CA GLY A 217 28.57 -32.93 -25.86
C GLY A 217 29.57 -33.68 -26.75
N GLY A 218 29.22 -33.92 -28.02
CA GLY A 218 29.98 -34.80 -28.92
C GLY A 218 31.06 -34.14 -29.78
N ARG A 219 31.17 -32.80 -29.81
CA ARG A 219 32.22 -32.13 -30.60
C ARG A 219 33.46 -31.91 -29.74
N PRO A 220 34.57 -32.64 -29.93
CA PRO A 220 35.80 -32.34 -29.23
C PRO A 220 36.22 -30.91 -29.56
N CYS A 221 36.39 -30.07 -28.55
CA CYS A 221 36.96 -28.73 -28.70
C CYS A 221 38.39 -28.89 -29.21
N VAL A 222 38.59 -28.89 -30.53
CA VAL A 222 39.91 -28.85 -31.13
C VAL A 222 40.49 -27.48 -30.80
N ARG A 223 41.35 -27.46 -29.76
CA ARG A 223 42.10 -26.27 -29.38
C ARG A 223 43.10 -25.99 -30.52
N PRO A 224 43.09 -24.81 -31.17
CA PRO A 224 44.09 -24.52 -32.19
C PRO A 224 45.49 -24.53 -31.55
N PRO A 225 46.52 -25.00 -32.27
CA PRO A 225 47.88 -25.01 -31.75
C PRO A 225 48.34 -23.56 -31.50
N ILE A 226 49.01 -23.37 -30.35
CA ILE A 226 49.63 -22.11 -29.97
C ILE A 226 50.88 -21.99 -30.84
N GLU A 227 50.89 -21.06 -31.80
CA GLU A 227 52.13 -20.66 -32.47
C GLU A 227 52.97 -19.85 -31.47
N LEU A 228 54.19 -20.33 -31.21
CA LEU A 228 55.24 -19.67 -30.42
C LEU A 228 56.17 -18.87 -31.34
#